data_AF-A0A814GA60-F1
#
_entry.id   AF-A0A814GA60-F1
#
_cell.length_a   1.000
_cell.length_b   1.000
_cell.length_c   1.000
_cell.angle_alpha   90.00
_cell.angle_beta   90.00
_cell.angle_gamma   90.00
#
_symmetry.space_group_name_H-M   'P 1'
#
loop_
_entity.id
_entity.type
_entity.pdbx_description
1 polymer ?
#
loop_
_entity_poly.entity_id
_entity_poly.type
_entity_poly.pdbx_seq_one_letter_code
_entity_poly.pdbx_strand_id
1 'polypeptide(L)'
;MTKDRLPALKAAQNTEDSDQEGAYAAINMEDNSRFMSDFFTQVDSLRTNIDKINELVEEVKRLHSTILAAPQADDRTKEELEEKMAEIKKIANEVRQRLKTMETDIESEGQENVWRSADIRIRKTQVLRSS
;
A
#
# COMPACT_ATOMS: atom_id res chain seq x y z
N MET A 1 31.15 -13.29 -7.33
CA MET A 1 31.13 -12.34 -6.19
C MET A 1 31.66 -11.01 -6.66
N THR A 2 30.81 -10.00 -6.75
CA THR A 2 31.24 -8.62 -7.01
C THR A 2 31.96 -8.10 -5.76
N LYS A 3 33.18 -7.57 -5.94
CA LYS A 3 33.96 -6.98 -4.84
C LYS A 3 33.23 -5.72 -4.35
N ASP A 4 33.02 -5.63 -3.03
CA ASP A 4 32.47 -4.45 -2.38
C ASP A 4 33.43 -3.26 -2.56
N ARG A 5 32.96 -2.19 -3.23
CA ARG A 5 33.73 -0.96 -3.50
C ARG A 5 33.29 0.21 -2.64
N LEU A 6 32.34 0.01 -1.73
CA LEU A 6 31.87 1.03 -0.79
C LEU A 6 33.03 1.63 0.05
N PRO A 7 34.03 0.84 0.50
CA PRO A 7 35.18 1.40 1.22
C PRO A 7 36.07 2.31 0.36
N ALA A 8 36.24 1.97 -0.92
CA ALA A 8 37.05 2.76 -1.85
C ALA A 8 36.40 4.10 -2.20
N LEU A 9 35.07 4.14 -2.29
CA LEU A 9 34.31 5.38 -2.51
C LEU A 9 34.39 6.30 -1.28
N LYS A 10 34.24 5.75 -0.07
CA LYS A 10 34.41 6.55 1.17
C LYS A 10 35.81 7.13 1.31
N ALA A 11 36.84 6.37 0.94
CA ALA A 11 38.22 6.84 0.98
C ALA A 11 38.47 7.98 -0.03
N ALA A 12 37.90 7.90 -1.23
CA ALA A 12 38.02 8.96 -2.25
C ALA A 12 37.24 10.23 -1.86
N GLN A 13 36.07 10.08 -1.23
CA GLN A 13 35.25 11.21 -0.77
C GLN A 13 35.93 12.00 0.35
N ASN A 14 36.63 11.33 1.26
CA ASN A 14 37.36 11.98 2.34
C ASN A 14 38.67 12.68 1.89
N THR A 15 39.16 12.42 0.68
CA THR A 15 40.35 13.08 0.11
C THR A 15 40.02 14.35 -0.66
N GLU A 16 38.75 14.61 -0.93
CA GLU A 16 38.24 15.78 -1.65
C GLU A 16 37.37 16.64 -0.73
N ASP A 17 37.91 17.08 0.41
CA ASP A 17 37.23 18.05 1.27
C ASP A 17 38.01 19.35 1.29
N SER A 18 37.58 20.31 0.47
CA SER A 18 37.45 21.74 0.79
C SER A 18 36.78 22.44 -0.39
N ASP A 19 35.66 23.13 -0.11
CA ASP A 19 35.05 24.16 -0.97
C ASP A 19 33.91 23.75 -1.93
N GLN A 20 33.00 22.87 -1.51
CA GLN A 20 31.63 22.98 -2.01
C GLN A 20 30.62 23.01 -0.86
N GLU A 21 30.46 24.22 -0.33
CA GLU A 21 29.30 24.65 0.45
C GLU A 21 28.02 24.09 -0.18
N GLY A 22 27.49 23.02 0.42
CA GLY A 22 26.13 22.97 0.92
C GLY A 22 24.99 23.32 -0.03
N ALA A 23 25.16 23.24 -1.36
CA ALA A 23 24.06 23.27 -2.31
C ALA A 23 23.33 21.92 -2.32
N TYR A 24 22.91 21.45 -1.14
CA TYR A 24 21.71 20.65 -1.05
C TYR A 24 20.62 21.58 -1.54
N ALA A 25 20.25 21.46 -2.81
CA ALA A 25 19.04 22.05 -3.31
C ALA A 25 17.95 21.61 -2.32
N ALA A 26 17.51 22.53 -1.46
CA ALA A 26 16.38 22.34 -0.59
C ALA A 26 15.18 22.24 -1.55
N ILE A 27 14.97 21.03 -2.07
CA ILE A 27 13.72 20.64 -2.68
C ILE A 27 12.71 20.96 -1.59
N ASN A 28 11.80 21.90 -1.84
CA ASN A 28 10.68 22.24 -0.95
C ASN A 28 9.88 20.96 -0.68
N MET A 29 10.32 20.18 0.31
CA MET A 29 9.74 18.90 0.68
C MET A 29 8.54 19.09 1.59
N GLU A 30 8.33 20.26 2.20
CA GLU A 30 7.28 20.44 3.21
C GLU A 30 5.86 20.27 2.65
N ASP A 31 5.54 20.89 1.51
CA ASP A 31 4.22 20.73 0.89
C ASP A 31 4.07 19.38 0.18
N ASN A 32 5.14 18.88 -0.45
CA ASN A 32 5.12 17.60 -1.15
C ASN A 32 5.09 16.39 -0.19
N SER A 33 5.71 16.52 0.99
CA SER A 33 5.71 15.49 2.02
C SER A 33 4.35 15.33 2.67
N ARG A 34 3.57 16.40 2.83
CA ARG A 34 2.20 16.32 3.36
C ARG A 34 1.28 15.56 2.40
N PHE A 35 1.35 15.89 1.12
CA PHE A 35 0.54 15.23 0.11
C PHE A 35 0.89 13.72 -0.03
N MET A 36 2.18 13.37 -0.06
CA MET A 36 2.61 11.98 -0.09
C MET A 36 2.30 11.23 1.23
N SER A 37 2.29 11.92 2.37
CA SER A 37 1.89 11.33 3.67
C SER A 37 0.44 10.87 3.66
N ASP A 38 -0.47 11.68 3.10
CA ASP A 38 -1.88 11.30 2.97
C ASP A 38 -2.04 10.11 2.02
N PHE A 39 -1.30 10.09 0.91
CA PHE A 39 -1.27 8.94 0.00
C PHE A 39 -0.80 7.65 0.69
N PHE A 40 0.33 7.68 1.43
CA PHE A 40 0.82 6.51 2.14
C PHE A 40 -0.15 6.04 3.23
N THR A 41 -0.78 6.97 3.95
CA THR A 41 -1.82 6.63 4.94
C THR A 41 -2.98 5.90 4.29
N GLN A 42 -3.41 6.34 3.10
CA GLN A 42 -4.47 5.65 2.36
C GLN A 42 -4.03 4.25 1.87
N VAL A 43 -2.78 4.10 1.40
CA VAL A 43 -2.21 2.81 0.98
C VAL A 43 -2.10 1.83 2.16
N ASP A 44 -1.66 2.30 3.32
CA ASP A 44 -1.55 1.44 4.50
C ASP A 44 -2.92 1.01 5.03
N SER A 45 -3.93 1.88 4.95
CA SER A 45 -5.31 1.50 5.24
C SER A 45 -5.83 0.44 4.24
N LEU A 46 -5.48 0.53 2.95
CA LEU A 46 -5.83 -0.51 1.98
C LEU A 46 -5.17 -1.85 2.29
N ARG A 47 -3.88 -1.85 2.65
CA ARG A 47 -3.16 -3.08 3.06
C ARG A 47 -3.82 -3.73 4.27
N THR A 48 -4.12 -2.94 5.29
CA THR A 48 -4.81 -3.40 6.50
C THR A 48 -6.17 -4.02 6.17
N ASN A 49 -6.92 -3.43 5.25
CA ASN A 49 -8.19 -3.98 4.79
C ASN A 49 -8.03 -5.30 4.02
N ILE A 50 -6.99 -5.44 3.20
CA ILE A 50 -6.66 -6.68 2.48
C ILE A 50 -6.29 -7.79 3.48
N ASP A 51 -5.45 -7.48 4.47
CA ASP A 51 -5.08 -8.42 5.53
C ASP A 51 -6.32 -8.88 6.31
N LYS A 52 -7.21 -7.94 6.66
CA LYS A 52 -8.49 -8.25 7.30
C LYS A 52 -9.38 -9.16 6.44
N ILE A 53 -9.44 -8.94 5.12
CA ILE A 53 -10.18 -9.85 4.23
C ILE A 53 -9.59 -11.25 4.29
N ASN A 54 -8.25 -11.39 4.27
CA ASN A 54 -7.60 -12.69 4.35
C ASN A 54 -7.95 -13.42 5.65
N GLU A 55 -7.91 -12.73 6.78
CA GLU A 55 -8.31 -13.30 8.08
C GLU A 55 -9.76 -13.77 8.08
N LEU A 56 -10.68 -12.94 7.58
CA LEU A 56 -12.10 -13.29 7.49
C LEU A 56 -12.34 -14.48 6.56
N VAL A 57 -11.59 -14.60 5.46
CA VAL A 57 -11.68 -15.73 4.52
C VAL A 57 -11.22 -17.03 5.19
N GLU A 58 -10.14 -17.01 5.97
CA GLU A 58 -9.71 -18.18 6.73
C GLU A 58 -10.75 -18.59 7.79
N GLU A 59 -11.36 -17.63 8.47
CA GLU A 59 -12.43 -17.92 9.44
C GLU A 59 -13.69 -18.49 8.77
N VAL A 60 -14.07 -17.97 7.60
CA VAL A 60 -15.16 -18.54 6.79
C VAL A 60 -14.86 -19.99 6.40
N LYS A 61 -13.63 -20.32 5.98
CA LYS A 61 -13.24 -21.70 5.67
C LYS A 61 -13.35 -22.61 6.90
N ARG A 62 -12.96 -22.11 8.08
CA ARG A 62 -13.07 -22.83 9.34
C ARG A 62 -14.53 -23.12 9.69
N LEU A 63 -15.39 -22.09 9.67
CA LEU A 63 -16.82 -22.22 9.94
C LEU A 63 -17.52 -23.15 8.95
N HIS A 64 -17.22 -23.03 7.65
CA HIS A 64 -17.71 -23.96 6.64
C HIS A 64 -17.31 -25.41 6.93
N SER A 65 -16.05 -25.64 7.32
CA SER A 65 -15.56 -26.97 7.66
C SER A 65 -16.30 -27.54 8.87
N THR A 66 -16.55 -26.72 9.90
CA THR A 66 -17.30 -27.11 11.11
C THR A 66 -18.75 -27.47 10.77
N ILE A 67 -19.45 -26.64 9.98
CA ILE A 67 -20.84 -26.87 9.60
C ILE A 67 -20.98 -28.18 8.80
N LEU A 68 -20.06 -28.45 7.85
CA LEU A 68 -20.08 -29.67 7.04
C LEU A 68 -19.72 -30.93 7.84
N ALA A 69 -18.91 -30.79 8.89
CA ALA A 69 -18.54 -31.90 9.77
C ALA A 69 -19.61 -32.23 10.83
N ALA A 70 -20.53 -31.29 11.09
CA ALA A 70 -21.59 -31.48 12.07
C ALA A 70 -22.78 -32.25 11.46
N PRO A 71 -23.30 -33.30 12.14
CA PRO A 71 -24.45 -34.08 11.66
C PRO A 71 -25.78 -33.30 11.70
N GLN A 72 -25.83 -32.18 12.41
CA GLN A 72 -26.91 -31.18 12.40
C GLN A 72 -26.27 -29.79 12.39
N ALA A 73 -26.79 -28.87 11.57
CA ALA A 73 -26.28 -27.51 11.51
C ALA A 73 -26.68 -26.73 12.78
N ASP A 74 -25.71 -26.05 13.40
CA ASP A 74 -25.98 -25.10 14.49
C ASP A 74 -26.33 -23.74 13.86
N ASP A 75 -27.57 -23.29 14.03
CA ASP A 75 -28.07 -22.02 13.47
C ASP A 75 -27.18 -20.84 13.86
N ARG A 76 -26.57 -20.88 15.05
CA ARG A 76 -25.63 -19.86 15.52
C ARG A 76 -24.37 -19.79 14.65
N THR A 77 -23.79 -20.94 14.30
CA THR A 77 -22.60 -20.99 13.43
C THR A 77 -22.90 -20.54 12.00
N LYS A 78 -24.15 -20.71 11.57
CA LYS A 78 -24.61 -20.25 10.26
C LYS A 78 -24.78 -18.73 10.22
N GLU A 79 -25.35 -18.14 11.28
CA GLU A 79 -25.43 -16.68 11.43
C GLU A 79 -24.02 -16.05 11.46
N GLU A 80 -23.10 -16.62 12.23
CA GLU A 80 -21.70 -16.16 12.29
C GLU A 80 -21.03 -16.22 10.90
N LEU A 81 -21.27 -17.28 10.13
CA LEU A 81 -20.77 -17.41 8.77
C LEU A 81 -21.35 -16.33 7.83
N GLU A 82 -22.66 -16.07 7.91
CA GLU A 82 -23.32 -15.03 7.09
C GLU A 82 -22.80 -13.63 7.43
N GLU A 83 -22.57 -13.33 8.71
CA GLU A 83 -21.96 -12.08 9.16
C GLU A 83 -20.56 -11.91 8.58
N LYS A 84 -19.70 -12.95 8.66
CA LYS A 84 -18.34 -12.89 8.11
C LYS A 84 -18.34 -12.71 6.60
N MET A 85 -19.24 -13.36 5.87
CA MET A 85 -19.40 -13.13 4.43
C MET A 85 -19.85 -11.70 4.10
N ALA A 86 -20.77 -11.13 4.90
CA ALA A 86 -21.21 -9.75 4.72
C ALA A 86 -20.07 -8.76 4.98
N GLU A 87 -19.26 -9.01 6.02
CA GLU A 87 -18.09 -8.21 6.36
C GLU A 87 -17.03 -8.25 5.25
N ILE A 88 -16.73 -9.43 4.70
CA ILE A 88 -15.84 -9.58 3.53
C ILE A 88 -16.33 -8.75 2.36
N LYS A 89 -17.62 -8.87 2.00
CA LYS A 89 -18.21 -8.11 0.88
C LYS A 89 -18.09 -6.61 1.09
N LYS A 90 -18.32 -6.14 2.31
CA LYS A 90 -18.23 -4.72 2.66
C LYS A 90 -16.80 -4.21 2.48
N ILE A 91 -15.82 -4.87 3.10
CA ILE A 91 -14.42 -4.44 3.03
C ILE A 91 -13.88 -4.53 1.60
N ALA A 92 -14.22 -5.59 0.86
CA ALA A 92 -13.82 -5.74 -0.54
C ALA A 92 -14.36 -4.60 -1.41
N ASN A 93 -15.61 -4.18 -1.18
CA ASN A 93 -16.18 -3.05 -1.90
C ASN A 93 -15.52 -1.72 -1.52
N GLU A 94 -15.19 -1.52 -0.24
CA GLU A 94 -14.44 -0.35 0.23
C GLU A 94 -13.04 -0.27 -0.39
N VAL A 95 -12.30 -1.38 -0.42
CA VAL A 95 -10.99 -1.50 -1.09
C VAL A 95 -11.10 -1.13 -2.56
N ARG A 96 -12.07 -1.72 -3.27
CA ARG A 96 -12.30 -1.45 -4.69
C ARG A 96 -12.62 0.02 -4.96
N GLN A 97 -13.49 0.63 -4.16
CA GLN A 97 -13.87 2.04 -4.33
C GLN A 97 -12.66 2.96 -4.10
N ARG A 98 -11.88 2.71 -3.05
CA ARG A 98 -10.68 3.50 -2.74
C ARG A 98 -9.60 3.38 -3.81
N LEU A 99 -9.34 2.17 -4.32
CA LEU A 99 -8.42 1.98 -5.44
C LEU A 99 -8.86 2.78 -6.67
N LYS A 100 -10.15 2.73 -7.00
CA LYS A 100 -10.69 3.50 -8.14
C LYS A 100 -10.53 5.01 -7.96
N THR A 101 -10.74 5.52 -6.75
CA THR A 101 -10.50 6.94 -6.44
C THR A 101 -9.02 7.29 -6.65
N MET A 102 -8.09 6.50 -6.11
CA MET A 102 -6.66 6.74 -6.31
C MET A 102 -6.24 6.70 -7.79
N GLU A 103 -6.77 5.75 -8.56
CA GLU A 103 -6.53 5.70 -10.01
C GLU A 103 -7.00 6.98 -10.71
N THR A 104 -8.23 7.42 -10.39
CA THR A 104 -8.81 8.64 -10.98
C THR A 104 -8.01 9.88 -10.62
N ASP A 105 -7.58 10.01 -9.36
CA ASP A 105 -6.78 11.14 -8.88
C ASP A 105 -5.41 11.19 -9.60
N ILE A 106 -4.75 10.04 -9.74
CA ILE A 106 -3.47 9.92 -10.47
C ILE A 106 -3.63 10.28 -11.95
N GLU A 107 -4.72 9.85 -12.59
CA GLU A 107 -5.00 10.15 -14.00
C GLU A 107 -5.26 11.64 -14.23
N SER A 108 -6.02 12.29 -13.33
CA SER A 108 -6.32 13.71 -13.38
C SER A 108 -5.04 14.56 -13.28
N GLU A 109 -4.17 14.25 -12.32
CA GLU A 109 -2.90 14.96 -12.13
C GLU A 109 -1.88 14.72 -13.26
N GLY A 110 -1.98 13.60 -13.97
CA GLY A 110 -1.17 13.34 -15.14
C GLY A 110 -1.43 14.36 -16.26
N GLN A 111 -2.67 14.80 -16.47
CA GLN A 111 -3.00 15.66 -17.61
C GLN A 111 -2.34 17.06 -17.56
N GLU A 112 -1.93 17.55 -16.38
CA GLU A 112 -1.29 18.86 -16.20
C GLU A 112 0.25 18.89 -16.47
N ASN A 113 0.78 17.96 -17.28
CA ASN A 113 2.22 17.87 -17.65
C ASN A 113 3.20 17.50 -16.51
N VAL A 114 2.70 16.93 -15.40
CA VAL A 114 3.53 16.46 -14.27
C VAL A 114 4.00 15.00 -14.44
N TRP A 115 3.81 14.35 -15.60
CA TRP A 115 4.24 12.96 -15.89
C TRP A 115 5.73 12.66 -15.63
N ARG A 116 6.57 13.68 -15.39
CA ARG A 116 7.99 13.54 -15.05
C ARG A 116 8.28 13.54 -13.54
N SER A 117 7.31 13.80 -12.67
CA SER A 117 7.54 13.77 -11.21
C SER A 117 7.72 12.34 -10.69
N ALA A 118 8.66 12.16 -9.75
CA ALA A 118 8.86 10.91 -9.05
C ALA A 118 7.60 10.45 -8.31
N ASP A 119 6.78 11.38 -7.84
CA ASP A 119 5.60 11.10 -7.01
C ASP A 119 4.50 10.39 -7.80
N ILE A 120 4.25 10.79 -9.05
CA ILE A 120 3.29 10.11 -9.93
C ILE A 120 3.74 8.67 -10.20
N ARG A 121 5.05 8.46 -10.38
CA ARG A 121 5.60 7.11 -10.59
C ARG A 121 5.43 6.24 -9.34
N ILE A 122 5.73 6.78 -8.15
CA ILE A 122 5.55 6.06 -6.88
C ILE A 122 4.09 5.67 -6.70
N ARG A 123 3.16 6.62 -6.87
CA ARG A 123 1.72 6.39 -6.70
C ARG A 123 1.18 5.34 -7.67
N LYS A 124 1.53 5.46 -8.96
CA LYS A 124 1.14 4.49 -9.99
C LYS A 124 1.64 3.08 -9.70
N THR A 125 2.89 2.95 -9.25
CA THR A 125 3.44 1.64 -8.86
C THR A 125 2.72 1.04 -7.65
N GLN A 126 2.36 1.84 -6.64
CA GLN A 126 1.64 1.33 -5.47
C GLN A 126 0.21 0.88 -5.82
N VAL A 127 -0.51 1.64 -6.64
CA VAL A 127 -1.85 1.25 -7.10
C VAL A 127 -1.80 -0.05 -7.91
N LEU A 128 -0.89 -0.17 -8.87
CA LEU A 128 -0.72 -1.40 -9.67
C LEU A 128 -0.35 -2.64 -8.85
N ARG A 129 0.27 -2.49 -7.68
CA ARG A 129 0.57 -3.61 -6.77
C ARG A 129 -0.59 -3.95 -5.85
N SER A 130 -1.55 -3.03 -5.69
CA SER A 130 -2.68 -3.15 -4.77
C SER A 130 -3.97 -3.55 -5.49
N SER A 131 -4.03 -3.42 -6.82
CA SER A 131 -5.05 -3.95 -7.73
C SER A 131 -4.87 -5.44 -7.99
#